data_AF-A0A511SWA0-F1
#
_entry.id   AF-A0A511SWA0-F1
#
_cell.length_a   1.000
_cell.length_b   1.000
_cell.length_c   1.000
_cell.angle_alpha   90.00
_cell.angle_beta   90.00
_cell.angle_gamma   90.00
#
_symmetry.space_group_name_H-M   'P 1'
#
loop_
_entity.id
_entity.type
_entity.pdbx_description
1 polymer ?
#
loop_
_entity_poly.entity_id
_entity_poly.type
_entity_poly.pdbx_seq_one_letter_code
_entity_poly.pdbx_strand_id
1 'polypeptide(L)'
;MNWDSFEAQGIPASWRDPFMSCLYNAIVKWRTIGAFRLKPAVYGYTTRTVASSGEIIVQMNEKHVDGSRVASTFGTGSAITIIFHRKSSNGTPWNFTPHRNTTGAIDMQGVAIHEFGHAFGLDHEDGITTAVMFPSVHAGMRHGPTTKDYTDVRALYGARDYDRVYMKRSTDNGVSWSAFPTNLSGIGVTTSIDPTALRDTSQTVFFYTGAGKNPQWIRGNADGSVYDTSKWFVFGGERSIYGTTGHGWNNDYIMAWVDPLNDAMQIRMVKSTDGGVSWFGVGNVAGATTIGTPAVHKLTDTVWILAYAKLDRANSNNDGQVVTRVSTNGGWNWGPEVAVPVPAYYRALAGVSITSSGNGFIRIGFSWSDDILHSAYRVRTMKLHWDGANLVYDGLLYGTDETRTQPSLAKSLSGMHQAVRGTNFAGVLYSRTSPNDGSEWGTAGPEIAPGSLVTPSVSAHRDYSFVFAHYLQ
;
A
#
# COMPACT_ATOMS: atom_id res chain seq x y z
N MET A 1 -16.81 12.53 -12.45
CA MET A 1 -17.92 11.81 -11.80
C MET A 1 -19.19 12.63 -11.85
N ASN A 2 -20.29 12.06 -12.32
CA ASN A 2 -21.62 12.66 -12.24
C ASN A 2 -22.30 12.26 -10.92
N TRP A 3 -22.09 13.04 -9.86
CA TRP A 3 -22.65 12.73 -8.54
C TRP A 3 -24.16 12.96 -8.46
N ASP A 4 -24.70 13.94 -9.19
CA ASP A 4 -26.14 14.21 -9.23
C ASP A 4 -26.94 12.97 -9.67
N SER A 5 -26.36 12.15 -10.55
CA SER A 5 -26.95 10.86 -10.95
C SER A 5 -27.07 9.84 -9.80
N PHE A 6 -26.18 9.89 -8.80
CA PHE A 6 -26.24 9.02 -7.62
C PHE A 6 -27.31 9.50 -6.63
N GLU A 7 -27.38 10.82 -6.38
CA GLU A 7 -28.42 11.40 -5.53
C GLU A 7 -29.82 11.17 -6.12
N ALA A 8 -29.96 11.28 -7.45
CA ALA A 8 -31.21 10.95 -8.15
C ALA A 8 -31.65 9.49 -7.97
N GLN A 9 -30.73 8.59 -7.60
CA GLN A 9 -31.00 7.17 -7.29
C GLN A 9 -31.06 6.90 -5.77
N GLY A 10 -31.15 7.96 -4.96
CA GLY A 10 -31.33 7.88 -3.52
C GLY A 10 -30.07 7.52 -2.75
N ILE A 11 -28.88 7.71 -3.33
CA ILE A 11 -27.63 7.61 -2.57
C ILE A 11 -27.47 8.86 -1.69
N PRO A 12 -27.13 8.73 -0.40
CA PRO A 12 -26.95 9.88 0.47
C PRO A 12 -25.87 10.84 -0.02
N ALA A 13 -26.12 12.15 0.03
CA ALA A 13 -25.14 13.17 -0.35
C ALA A 13 -23.82 13.07 0.44
N SER A 14 -23.86 12.55 1.68
CA SER A 14 -22.67 12.31 2.51
C SER A 14 -21.71 11.26 1.94
N TRP A 15 -22.12 10.48 0.94
CA TRP A 15 -21.28 9.48 0.29
C TRP A 15 -20.42 10.04 -0.84
N ARG A 16 -20.62 11.30 -1.22
CA ARG A 16 -19.96 11.95 -2.36
C ARG A 16 -18.44 11.84 -2.30
N ASP A 17 -17.86 12.32 -1.21
CA ASP A 17 -16.42 12.35 -1.02
C ASP A 17 -15.78 10.98 -0.71
N PRO A 18 -16.38 10.08 0.10
CA PRO A 18 -15.84 8.74 0.26
C PRO A 18 -15.87 7.94 -1.05
N PHE A 19 -16.94 8.02 -1.85
CA PHE A 19 -16.94 7.30 -3.13
C PHE A 19 -15.97 7.93 -4.14
N MET A 20 -15.83 9.25 -4.16
CA MET A 20 -14.75 9.87 -4.94
C MET A 20 -13.37 9.34 -4.49
N SER A 21 -13.17 9.16 -3.18
CA SER A 21 -11.96 8.55 -2.65
C SER A 21 -11.75 7.10 -3.09
N CYS A 22 -12.82 6.30 -3.24
CA CYS A 22 -12.78 4.97 -3.85
C CYS A 22 -12.27 5.02 -5.29
N LEU A 23 -12.83 5.91 -6.12
CA LEU A 23 -12.42 6.05 -7.52
C LEU A 23 -10.94 6.45 -7.63
N TYR A 24 -10.51 7.40 -6.81
CA TYR A 24 -9.11 7.81 -6.74
C TYR A 24 -8.20 6.64 -6.35
N ASN A 25 -8.58 5.88 -5.32
CA ASN A 25 -7.78 4.76 -4.87
C ASN A 25 -7.73 3.62 -5.90
N ALA A 26 -8.84 3.34 -6.57
CA ALA A 26 -8.89 2.36 -7.64
C ALA A 26 -7.90 2.71 -8.76
N ILE A 27 -7.85 3.98 -9.18
CA ILE A 27 -6.89 4.48 -10.17
C ILE A 27 -5.45 4.40 -9.65
N VAL A 28 -5.20 4.77 -8.39
CA VAL A 28 -3.86 4.65 -7.79
C VAL A 28 -3.40 3.19 -7.79
N LYS A 29 -4.26 2.23 -7.45
CA LYS A 29 -3.96 0.79 -7.49
C LYS A 29 -3.60 0.32 -8.90
N TRP A 30 -4.36 0.72 -9.92
CA TRP A 30 -3.99 0.46 -11.32
C TRP A 30 -2.63 1.07 -11.70
N ARG A 31 -2.38 2.34 -11.34
CA ARG A 31 -1.11 3.01 -11.67
C ARG A 31 0.10 2.39 -10.96
N THR A 32 -0.07 1.93 -9.72
CA THR A 32 1.01 1.41 -8.87
C THR A 32 1.22 -0.09 -9.08
N ILE A 33 0.18 -0.90 -8.89
CA ILE A 33 0.25 -2.35 -9.05
C ILE A 33 0.27 -2.72 -10.53
N GLY A 34 -0.68 -2.21 -11.32
CA GLY A 34 -0.71 -2.42 -12.78
C GLY A 34 0.56 -1.90 -13.46
N ALA A 35 1.01 -0.71 -13.06
CA ALA A 35 2.26 -0.08 -13.51
C ALA A 35 2.46 -0.18 -15.02
N PHE A 36 1.46 0.30 -15.75
CA PHE A 36 1.41 0.44 -17.20
C PHE A 36 1.57 1.91 -17.60
N ARG A 37 1.87 2.19 -18.87
CA ARG A 37 2.29 3.54 -19.32
C ARG A 37 1.18 4.59 -19.32
N LEU A 38 -0.09 4.18 -19.41
CA LEU A 38 -1.21 5.13 -19.33
C LEU A 38 -1.21 5.84 -17.98
N LYS A 39 -1.47 7.15 -17.98
CA LYS A 39 -1.48 7.99 -16.77
C LYS A 39 -2.91 8.51 -16.50
N PRO A 40 -3.85 7.64 -16.07
CA PRO A 40 -5.19 8.08 -15.73
C PRO A 40 -5.14 9.12 -14.61
N ALA A 41 -5.99 10.14 -14.75
CA ALA A 41 -6.11 11.23 -13.81
C ALA A 41 -7.57 11.52 -13.47
N VAL A 42 -7.80 12.08 -12.29
CA VAL A 42 -9.15 12.43 -11.84
C VAL A 42 -9.33 13.94 -11.85
N TYR A 43 -10.31 14.39 -12.64
CA TYR A 43 -10.65 15.80 -12.83
C TYR A 43 -11.78 16.29 -11.91
N GLY A 44 -12.40 15.37 -11.16
CA GLY A 44 -13.44 15.68 -10.17
C GLY A 44 -14.86 15.45 -10.67
N TYR A 45 -15.75 16.40 -10.39
CA TYR A 45 -17.19 16.28 -10.61
C TYR A 45 -17.63 16.90 -11.94
N THR A 46 -18.71 16.38 -12.53
CA THR A 46 -19.31 16.85 -13.79
C THR A 46 -20.82 16.61 -13.72
N THR A 47 -21.60 17.26 -14.56
CA THR A 47 -23.04 16.96 -14.76
C THR A 47 -23.30 16.18 -16.04
N ARG A 48 -22.26 15.93 -16.84
CA ARG A 48 -22.36 15.21 -18.11
C ARG A 48 -22.65 13.73 -17.89
N THR A 49 -23.44 13.15 -18.78
CA THR A 49 -23.81 11.72 -18.79
C THR A 49 -23.16 10.94 -19.93
N VAL A 50 -22.46 11.63 -20.83
CA VAL A 50 -21.75 11.07 -21.98
C VAL A 50 -20.30 11.55 -21.95
N ALA A 51 -19.37 10.61 -21.98
CA ALA A 51 -17.94 10.89 -22.00
C ALA A 51 -17.48 11.43 -23.35
N SER A 52 -16.50 12.33 -23.33
CA SER A 52 -15.77 12.76 -24.53
C SER A 52 -14.57 11.85 -24.80
N SER A 53 -13.93 11.99 -25.97
CA SER A 53 -12.68 11.28 -26.26
C SER A 53 -11.60 11.62 -25.22
N GLY A 54 -10.96 10.60 -24.68
CA GLY A 54 -9.94 10.69 -23.63
C GLY A 54 -10.53 10.74 -22.21
N GLU A 55 -11.82 10.51 -22.04
CA GLU A 55 -12.54 10.70 -20.79
C GLU A 55 -13.24 9.42 -20.32
N ILE A 56 -13.21 9.22 -19.00
CA ILE A 56 -14.07 8.26 -18.30
C ILE A 56 -15.06 9.04 -17.43
N ILE A 57 -16.36 8.88 -17.70
CA ILE A 57 -17.42 9.36 -16.81
C ILE A 57 -17.92 8.21 -15.95
N VAL A 58 -17.97 8.43 -14.63
CA VAL A 58 -18.63 7.53 -13.69
C VAL A 58 -19.97 8.14 -13.28
N GLN A 59 -21.06 7.38 -13.42
CA GLN A 59 -22.43 7.79 -13.08
C GLN A 59 -23.24 6.61 -12.50
N MET A 60 -24.47 6.88 -12.07
CA MET A 60 -25.41 5.86 -11.59
C MET A 60 -26.74 5.95 -12.35
N ASN A 61 -27.38 4.80 -12.57
CA ASN A 61 -28.76 4.72 -13.04
C ASN A 61 -29.59 3.78 -12.14
N GLU A 62 -30.88 3.63 -12.46
CA GLU A 62 -31.77 2.79 -11.66
C GLU A 62 -31.39 1.31 -11.70
N LYS A 63 -31.26 0.74 -12.90
CA LYS A 63 -30.94 -0.68 -13.10
C LYS A 63 -30.36 -0.92 -14.48
N HIS A 64 -29.76 -2.09 -14.68
CA HIS A 64 -29.43 -2.59 -16.01
C HIS A 64 -30.69 -3.11 -16.72
N VAL A 65 -30.76 -2.97 -18.04
CA VAL A 65 -31.92 -3.38 -18.85
C VAL A 65 -32.08 -4.91 -18.90
N ASP A 66 -30.97 -5.64 -19.04
CA ASP A 66 -30.97 -7.09 -19.34
C ASP A 66 -30.29 -7.96 -18.27
N GLY A 67 -30.48 -7.69 -16.98
CA GLY A 67 -30.03 -8.61 -15.92
C GLY A 67 -29.61 -7.97 -14.59
N SER A 68 -29.18 -8.82 -13.65
CA SER A 68 -28.64 -8.39 -12.36
C SER A 68 -27.17 -8.05 -12.49
N ARG A 69 -26.87 -6.79 -12.80
CA ARG A 69 -25.51 -6.25 -12.83
C ARG A 69 -25.37 -5.16 -11.76
N VAL A 70 -24.19 -5.08 -11.14
CA VAL A 70 -23.88 -4.03 -10.16
C VAL A 70 -23.34 -2.78 -10.84
N ALA A 71 -22.62 -2.95 -11.95
CA ALA A 71 -22.15 -1.87 -12.81
C ALA A 71 -21.97 -2.38 -14.25
N SER A 72 -21.70 -1.45 -15.16
CA SER A 72 -21.34 -1.75 -16.56
C SER A 72 -20.49 -0.62 -17.13
N THR A 73 -19.55 -1.00 -17.99
CA THR A 73 -18.72 -0.08 -18.77
C THR A 73 -19.24 -0.04 -20.21
N PHE A 74 -19.59 1.16 -20.69
CA PHE A 74 -20.10 1.42 -22.03
C PHE A 74 -19.17 2.35 -22.81
N GLY A 75 -19.24 2.24 -24.13
CA GLY A 75 -18.40 3.01 -25.06
C GLY A 75 -17.28 2.15 -25.64
N THR A 76 -16.62 2.69 -26.67
CA THR A 76 -15.47 2.05 -27.32
C THR A 76 -14.38 3.10 -27.55
N GLY A 77 -13.13 2.67 -27.51
CA GLY A 77 -11.98 3.56 -27.67
C GLY A 77 -11.78 4.47 -26.45
N SER A 78 -11.63 5.76 -26.68
CA SER A 78 -11.20 6.72 -25.65
C SER A 78 -12.35 7.41 -24.89
N ALA A 79 -13.61 7.16 -25.25
CA ALA A 79 -14.78 7.77 -24.61
C ALA A 79 -15.60 6.71 -23.86
N ILE A 80 -15.37 6.59 -22.55
CA ILE A 80 -15.90 5.50 -21.74
C ILE A 80 -16.83 6.02 -20.65
N THR A 81 -17.94 5.33 -20.45
CA THR A 81 -18.91 5.64 -19.39
C THR A 81 -19.13 4.42 -18.52
N ILE A 82 -18.75 4.54 -17.25
CA ILE A 82 -19.00 3.55 -16.21
C ILE A 82 -20.32 3.91 -15.52
N ILE A 83 -21.25 2.97 -15.48
CA ILE A 83 -22.56 3.14 -14.86
C ILE A 83 -22.69 2.14 -13.72
N PHE A 84 -22.81 2.63 -12.49
CA PHE A 84 -23.30 1.85 -11.36
C PHE A 84 -24.81 1.70 -11.47
N HIS A 85 -25.34 0.50 -11.24
CA HIS A 85 -26.78 0.24 -11.27
C HIS A 85 -27.28 0.23 -9.84
N ARG A 86 -28.29 1.04 -9.49
CA ARG A 86 -28.78 1.16 -8.10
C ARG A 86 -29.48 -0.11 -7.61
N LYS A 87 -30.20 -0.79 -8.50
CA LYS A 87 -31.07 -1.94 -8.23
C LYS A 87 -30.70 -3.13 -9.11
N SER A 88 -31.01 -4.33 -8.62
CA SER A 88 -30.96 -5.56 -9.40
C SER A 88 -32.13 -5.64 -10.40
N SER A 89 -32.19 -6.70 -11.21
CA SER A 89 -33.24 -6.86 -12.24
C SER A 89 -34.66 -6.86 -11.67
N ASN A 90 -34.83 -7.35 -10.43
CA ASN A 90 -36.12 -7.42 -9.73
C ASN A 90 -36.50 -6.09 -9.02
N GLY A 91 -35.69 -5.04 -9.16
CA GLY A 91 -35.92 -3.75 -8.51
C GLY A 91 -35.42 -3.65 -7.07
N THR A 92 -34.77 -4.68 -6.53
CA THR A 92 -34.19 -4.63 -5.17
C THR A 92 -32.94 -3.76 -5.16
N PRO A 93 -32.87 -2.74 -4.29
CA PRO A 93 -31.66 -1.95 -4.06
C PRO A 93 -30.44 -2.80 -3.71
N TRP A 94 -29.31 -2.57 -4.39
CA TRP A 94 -28.03 -3.15 -3.95
C TRP A 94 -27.58 -2.54 -2.62
N ASN A 95 -26.95 -3.35 -1.79
CA ASN A 95 -26.37 -2.94 -0.51
C ASN A 95 -24.95 -2.39 -0.71
N PHE A 96 -24.81 -1.31 -1.47
CA PHE A 96 -23.51 -0.70 -1.73
C PHE A 96 -22.88 -0.13 -0.47
N THR A 97 -21.55 -0.08 -0.43
CA THR A 97 -20.80 0.72 0.54
C THR A 97 -19.57 1.36 -0.11
N PRO A 98 -19.30 2.67 0.13
CA PRO A 98 -18.10 3.35 -0.31
C PRO A 98 -16.94 3.20 0.70
N HIS A 99 -17.12 2.43 1.77
CA HIS A 99 -16.05 2.09 2.72
C HIS A 99 -15.78 0.59 2.69
N ARG A 100 -14.95 0.07 3.62
CA ARG A 100 -14.65 -1.36 3.68
C ARG A 100 -15.94 -2.19 3.75
N ASN A 101 -15.97 -3.26 2.96
CA ASN A 101 -17.07 -4.20 2.95
C ASN A 101 -17.27 -4.85 4.34
N THR A 102 -18.46 -4.73 4.90
CA THR A 102 -18.94 -5.63 5.95
C THR A 102 -19.61 -6.84 5.29
N THR A 103 -19.68 -7.99 5.95
CA THR A 103 -20.35 -9.18 5.38
C THR A 103 -21.72 -8.82 4.79
N GLY A 104 -21.92 -9.13 3.50
CA GLY A 104 -23.19 -8.90 2.79
C GLY A 104 -23.35 -7.52 2.12
N ALA A 105 -22.38 -6.61 2.22
CA ALA A 105 -22.37 -5.39 1.41
C ALA A 105 -21.58 -5.56 0.10
N ILE A 106 -21.73 -4.59 -0.81
CA ILE A 106 -21.03 -4.55 -2.09
C ILE A 106 -20.05 -3.38 -2.05
N ASP A 107 -18.76 -3.70 -2.09
CA ASP A 107 -17.67 -2.74 -2.06
C ASP A 107 -17.59 -1.95 -3.36
N MET A 108 -18.00 -0.69 -3.31
CA MET A 108 -18.01 0.16 -4.50
C MET A 108 -16.59 0.42 -5.05
N GLN A 109 -15.54 0.32 -4.23
CA GLN A 109 -14.17 0.42 -4.72
C GLN A 109 -13.77 -0.83 -5.51
N GLY A 110 -14.09 -2.02 -5.00
CA GLY A 110 -13.81 -3.27 -5.73
C GLY A 110 -14.47 -3.25 -7.12
N VAL A 111 -15.74 -2.85 -7.16
CA VAL A 111 -16.47 -2.65 -8.43
C VAL A 111 -15.78 -1.59 -9.30
N ALA A 112 -15.39 -0.44 -8.74
CA ALA A 112 -14.68 0.58 -9.51
C ALA A 112 -13.35 0.09 -10.09
N ILE A 113 -12.56 -0.71 -9.37
CA ILE A 113 -11.31 -1.27 -9.90
C ILE A 113 -11.61 -2.18 -11.09
N HIS A 114 -12.63 -3.04 -11.00
CA HIS A 114 -13.09 -3.91 -12.08
C HIS A 114 -13.51 -3.09 -13.33
N GLU A 115 -14.41 -2.13 -13.16
CA GLU A 115 -14.89 -1.31 -14.28
C GLU A 115 -13.78 -0.43 -14.89
N PHE A 116 -12.81 0.02 -14.10
CA PHE A 116 -11.63 0.68 -14.66
C PHE A 116 -10.77 -0.26 -15.50
N GLY A 117 -10.71 -1.55 -15.18
CA GLY A 117 -10.04 -2.53 -16.05
C GLY A 117 -10.68 -2.60 -17.43
N HIS A 118 -12.01 -2.66 -17.50
CA HIS A 118 -12.74 -2.53 -18.77
C HIS A 118 -12.49 -1.19 -19.46
N ALA A 119 -12.47 -0.08 -18.72
CA ALA A 119 -12.15 1.23 -19.27
C ALA A 119 -10.71 1.33 -19.80
N PHE A 120 -9.80 0.47 -19.34
CA PHE A 120 -8.45 0.30 -19.86
C PHE A 120 -8.34 -0.80 -20.93
N GLY A 121 -9.46 -1.31 -21.42
CA GLY A 121 -9.52 -2.27 -22.53
C GLY A 121 -9.28 -3.73 -22.14
N LEU A 122 -9.41 -4.07 -20.85
CA LEU A 122 -9.38 -5.47 -20.41
C LEU A 122 -10.76 -6.11 -20.56
N ASP A 123 -10.78 -7.35 -21.06
CA ASP A 123 -11.94 -8.23 -20.98
C ASP A 123 -11.97 -8.98 -19.64
N HIS A 124 -13.05 -9.73 -19.41
CA HIS A 124 -13.14 -10.58 -18.24
C HIS A 124 -12.06 -11.67 -18.21
N GLU A 125 -11.66 -12.03 -16.99
CA GLU A 125 -10.77 -13.16 -16.71
C GLU A 125 -11.57 -14.36 -16.22
N ASP A 126 -12.19 -15.07 -17.17
CA ASP A 126 -12.99 -16.26 -16.85
C ASP A 126 -12.14 -17.37 -16.21
N GLY A 127 -12.68 -17.99 -15.16
CA GLY A 127 -12.04 -19.10 -14.46
C GLY A 127 -10.99 -18.72 -13.41
N ILE A 128 -10.60 -17.45 -13.30
CA ILE A 128 -9.67 -16.97 -12.26
C ILE A 128 -10.47 -16.15 -11.24
N THR A 129 -11.12 -16.86 -10.31
CA THR A 129 -12.08 -16.29 -9.34
C THR A 129 -11.49 -15.28 -8.35
N THR A 130 -10.18 -15.06 -8.41
CA THR A 130 -9.46 -14.15 -7.52
C THR A 130 -8.97 -12.90 -8.25
N ALA A 131 -9.00 -12.89 -9.59
CA ALA A 131 -8.65 -11.74 -10.40
C ALA A 131 -9.69 -10.64 -10.27
N VAL A 132 -9.25 -9.39 -10.33
CA VAL A 132 -10.21 -8.28 -10.34
C VAL A 132 -11.05 -8.31 -11.60
N MET A 133 -10.54 -8.78 -12.74
CA MET A 133 -11.35 -8.88 -13.95
C MET A 133 -12.28 -10.11 -14.00
N PHE A 134 -12.43 -10.88 -12.92
CA PHE A 134 -13.44 -11.94 -12.84
C PHE A 134 -14.87 -11.33 -12.92
N PRO A 135 -15.83 -11.91 -13.70
CA PRO A 135 -17.14 -11.32 -13.99
C PRO A 135 -18.13 -11.33 -12.81
N SER A 136 -17.67 -11.41 -11.57
CA SER A 136 -18.53 -11.41 -10.38
C SER A 136 -17.83 -10.75 -9.20
N VAL A 137 -18.62 -10.04 -8.38
CA VAL A 137 -18.11 -9.42 -7.15
C VAL A 137 -17.69 -10.49 -6.15
N HIS A 138 -16.47 -10.40 -5.65
CA HIS A 138 -15.94 -11.30 -4.62
C HIS A 138 -15.12 -10.56 -3.56
N ALA A 139 -14.82 -11.26 -2.47
CA ALA A 139 -13.95 -10.73 -1.41
C ALA A 139 -12.55 -10.43 -1.95
N GLY A 140 -11.97 -9.32 -1.51
CA GLY A 140 -10.60 -8.93 -1.83
C GLY A 140 -10.39 -8.12 -3.12
N MET A 141 -11.39 -7.95 -4.00
CA MET A 141 -11.24 -7.14 -5.24
C MET A 141 -10.73 -5.72 -5.00
N ARG A 142 -11.06 -5.13 -3.84
CA ARG A 142 -10.66 -3.75 -3.50
C ARG A 142 -9.14 -3.53 -3.42
N HIS A 143 -8.35 -4.60 -3.28
CA HIS A 143 -6.93 -4.48 -2.95
C HIS A 143 -6.04 -4.22 -4.16
N GLY A 144 -6.57 -4.39 -5.37
CA GLY A 144 -5.93 -4.00 -6.62
C GLY A 144 -5.95 -5.12 -7.67
N PRO A 145 -5.49 -4.81 -8.89
CA PRO A 145 -5.31 -5.80 -9.94
C PRO A 145 -4.38 -6.94 -9.47
N THR A 146 -4.66 -8.16 -9.90
CA THR A 146 -3.85 -9.36 -9.64
C THR A 146 -2.81 -9.59 -10.73
N THR A 147 -2.18 -10.77 -10.71
CA THR A 147 -1.06 -11.08 -11.61
C THR A 147 -1.44 -10.99 -13.08
N LYS A 148 -2.59 -11.56 -13.43
CA LYS A 148 -3.02 -11.62 -14.82
C LYS A 148 -3.56 -10.26 -15.27
N ASP A 149 -4.38 -9.60 -14.45
CA ASP A 149 -4.82 -8.21 -14.66
C ASP A 149 -3.66 -7.25 -15.01
N TYR A 150 -2.56 -7.28 -14.23
CA TYR A 150 -1.43 -6.38 -14.50
C TYR A 150 -0.63 -6.80 -15.75
N THR A 151 -0.57 -8.09 -16.05
CA THR A 151 0.15 -8.61 -17.22
C THR A 151 -0.56 -8.18 -18.50
N ASP A 152 -1.88 -8.30 -18.53
CA ASP A 152 -2.69 -7.99 -19.69
C ASP A 152 -2.73 -6.49 -19.96
N VAL A 153 -2.90 -5.66 -18.93
CA VAL A 153 -2.90 -4.19 -19.12
C VAL A 153 -1.53 -3.68 -19.60
N ARG A 154 -0.44 -4.35 -19.21
CA ARG A 154 0.90 -4.05 -19.71
C ARG A 154 1.12 -4.58 -21.14
N ALA A 155 0.42 -5.62 -21.57
CA ALA A 155 0.45 -6.04 -22.97
C ALA A 155 -0.18 -4.97 -23.87
N LEU A 156 -1.21 -4.26 -23.38
CA LEU A 156 -1.87 -3.18 -24.13
C LEU A 156 -1.04 -1.88 -24.17
N TYR A 157 -0.50 -1.45 -23.04
CA TYR A 157 0.12 -0.11 -22.92
C TYR A 157 1.63 -0.12 -22.70
N GLY A 158 2.24 -1.29 -22.49
CA GLY A 158 3.62 -1.42 -22.04
C GLY A 158 3.81 -1.16 -20.54
N ALA A 159 4.95 -1.61 -20.02
CA ALA A 159 5.33 -1.39 -18.62
C ALA A 159 5.74 0.06 -18.37
N ARG A 160 5.42 0.55 -17.16
CA ARG A 160 5.88 1.84 -16.62
C ARG A 160 7.26 1.68 -16.02
N ASP A 161 8.23 2.40 -16.56
CA ASP A 161 9.67 2.30 -16.26
C ASP A 161 10.34 3.65 -15.95
N TYR A 162 9.56 4.73 -15.76
CA TYR A 162 10.10 6.09 -15.64
C TYR A 162 10.05 6.70 -14.24
N ASP A 163 9.34 6.10 -13.28
CA ASP A 163 9.28 6.62 -11.92
C ASP A 163 10.66 6.44 -11.25
N ARG A 164 11.37 7.55 -11.05
CA ARG A 164 12.74 7.55 -10.55
C ARG A 164 12.77 7.82 -9.05
N VAL A 165 13.80 7.28 -8.40
CA VAL A 165 13.99 7.46 -6.96
C VAL A 165 14.80 8.72 -6.66
N TYR A 166 14.25 9.56 -5.81
CA TYR A 166 14.87 10.78 -5.27
C TYR A 166 14.92 10.71 -3.75
N MET A 167 15.82 11.53 -3.16
CA MET A 167 16.01 11.58 -1.71
C MET A 167 15.85 13.00 -1.17
N LYS A 168 15.22 13.09 -0.01
CA LYS A 168 15.19 14.28 0.86
C LYS A 168 15.85 13.91 2.18
N ARG A 169 16.49 14.89 2.83
CA ARG A 169 17.06 14.75 4.17
C ARG A 169 16.54 15.85 5.08
N SER A 170 16.19 15.44 6.29
CA SER A 170 15.95 16.33 7.42
C SER A 170 17.06 16.17 8.45
N THR A 171 17.63 17.28 8.92
CA THR A 171 18.65 17.33 9.98
C THR A 171 18.10 17.88 11.30
N ASP A 172 16.80 18.18 11.33
CA ASP A 172 16.08 18.85 12.41
C ASP A 172 14.87 18.02 12.85
N ASN A 173 15.01 16.69 12.86
CA ASN A 173 13.98 15.75 13.31
C ASN A 173 12.65 15.89 12.53
N GLY A 174 12.71 15.90 11.20
CA GLY A 174 11.53 15.95 10.33
C GLY A 174 10.82 17.31 10.28
N VAL A 175 11.40 18.36 10.87
CA VAL A 175 10.84 19.72 10.88
C VAL A 175 11.03 20.42 9.54
N SER A 176 12.10 20.15 8.79
CA SER A 176 12.30 20.64 7.43
C SER A 176 13.02 19.60 6.55
N TRP A 177 12.78 19.68 5.23
CA TRP A 177 13.30 18.72 4.26
C TRP A 177 14.05 19.42 3.12
N SER A 178 15.30 19.01 2.90
CA SER A 178 16.14 19.51 1.82
C SER A 178 16.44 18.39 0.81
N ALA A 179 16.63 18.75 -0.46
CA ALA A 179 17.07 17.79 -1.48
C ALA A 179 18.40 17.17 -1.06
N PHE A 180 18.51 15.84 -1.16
CA PHE A 180 19.73 15.12 -0.87
C PHE A 180 20.19 14.38 -2.13
N PRO A 181 21.41 14.64 -2.64
CA PRO A 181 21.90 13.96 -3.84
C PRO A 181 21.98 12.45 -3.64
N THR A 182 21.52 11.70 -4.63
CA THR A 182 21.70 10.25 -4.73
C THR A 182 21.90 9.85 -6.19
N ASN A 183 22.66 8.79 -6.43
CA ASN A 183 22.87 8.27 -7.79
C ASN A 183 21.80 7.24 -8.23
N LEU A 184 20.82 6.87 -7.39
CA LEU A 184 19.79 5.86 -7.71
C LEU A 184 19.09 6.11 -9.05
N SER A 185 18.66 7.35 -9.30
CA SER A 185 18.09 7.74 -10.59
C SER A 185 19.08 7.62 -11.76
N GLY A 186 20.36 7.92 -11.52
CA GLY A 186 21.40 7.93 -12.56
C GLY A 186 21.83 6.52 -12.97
N ILE A 187 21.76 5.56 -12.06
CA ILE A 187 22.09 4.15 -12.31
C ILE A 187 20.88 3.32 -12.77
N GLY A 188 19.70 3.93 -12.92
CA GLY A 188 18.53 3.27 -13.51
C GLY A 188 17.62 2.53 -12.53
N VAL A 189 17.66 2.86 -11.23
CA VAL A 189 16.69 2.31 -10.26
C VAL A 189 15.32 2.94 -10.50
N THR A 190 14.35 2.10 -10.84
CA THR A 190 12.98 2.50 -11.14
C THR A 190 11.99 1.55 -10.46
N THR A 191 10.92 2.11 -9.89
CA THR A 191 9.87 1.34 -9.23
C THR A 191 8.54 2.09 -9.30
N SER A 192 7.44 1.39 -9.11
CA SER A 192 6.07 1.92 -9.24
C SER A 192 5.24 1.80 -7.96
N ILE A 193 5.82 1.19 -6.93
CA ILE A 193 5.21 0.81 -5.66
C ILE A 193 6.16 1.19 -4.52
N ASP A 194 5.65 1.17 -3.29
CA ASP A 194 6.39 1.69 -2.13
C ASP A 194 7.76 0.97 -1.99
N PRO A 195 8.89 1.69 -2.02
CA PRO A 195 10.20 1.13 -1.70
C PRO A 195 10.44 1.10 -0.19
N THR A 196 11.52 0.45 0.24
CA THR A 196 12.01 0.52 1.62
C THR A 196 13.53 0.71 1.65
N ALA A 197 14.01 1.62 2.48
CA ALA A 197 15.42 1.81 2.77
C ALA A 197 15.70 1.50 4.24
N LEU A 198 16.75 0.72 4.51
CA LEU A 198 17.32 0.61 5.86
C LEU A 198 18.67 1.31 5.91
N ARG A 199 19.06 1.74 7.11
CA ARG A 199 20.37 2.33 7.37
C ARG A 199 21.08 1.52 8.45
N ASP A 200 22.23 0.99 8.09
CA ASP A 200 23.18 0.40 9.03
C ASP A 200 24.34 1.40 9.25
N THR A 201 25.22 1.09 10.20
CA THR A 201 26.32 1.99 10.60
C THR A 201 27.25 2.31 9.43
N SER A 202 27.52 1.35 8.55
CA SER A 202 28.50 1.49 7.46
C SER A 202 27.87 1.60 6.06
N GLN A 203 26.56 1.38 5.92
CA GLN A 203 25.92 1.28 4.61
C GLN A 203 24.42 1.58 4.64
N THR A 204 23.86 1.83 3.47
CA THR A 204 22.42 1.90 3.23
C THR A 204 22.03 0.76 2.30
N VAL A 205 20.92 0.10 2.56
CA VAL A 205 20.36 -0.89 1.63
C VAL A 205 18.99 -0.39 1.17
N PHE A 206 18.82 -0.30 -0.14
CA PHE A 206 17.56 0.10 -0.76
C PHE A 206 16.88 -1.12 -1.37
N PHE A 207 15.74 -1.51 -0.80
CA PHE A 207 14.88 -2.59 -1.25
C PHE A 207 13.71 -2.03 -2.04
N TYR A 208 13.41 -2.65 -3.17
CA TYR A 208 12.31 -2.21 -4.01
C TYR A 208 11.81 -3.34 -4.89
N THR A 209 10.74 -3.06 -5.62
CA THR A 209 10.24 -3.94 -6.65
C THR A 209 10.49 -3.28 -8.00
N GLY A 210 11.29 -3.90 -8.85
CA GLY A 210 11.64 -3.32 -10.16
C GLY A 210 10.47 -3.31 -11.14
N ALA A 211 10.66 -2.67 -12.31
CA ALA A 211 9.64 -2.55 -13.35
C ALA A 211 9.04 -3.92 -13.77
N GLY A 212 9.87 -4.97 -13.84
CA GLY A 212 9.46 -6.35 -14.12
C GLY A 212 8.74 -7.08 -12.97
N LYS A 213 8.42 -6.38 -11.88
CA LYS A 213 7.86 -6.91 -10.63
C LYS A 213 8.79 -7.84 -9.84
N ASN A 214 10.08 -7.85 -10.15
CA ASN A 214 11.05 -8.64 -9.39
C ASN A 214 11.41 -7.90 -8.09
N PRO A 215 11.51 -8.60 -6.95
CA PRO A 215 12.14 -8.05 -5.76
C PRO A 215 13.63 -7.77 -6.01
N GLN A 216 14.12 -6.59 -5.63
CA GLN A 216 15.50 -6.14 -5.86
C GLN A 216 16.06 -5.41 -4.65
N TRP A 217 17.38 -5.38 -4.54
CA TRP A 217 18.08 -4.49 -3.63
C TRP A 217 19.41 -4.03 -4.17
N ILE A 218 19.84 -2.89 -3.66
CA ILE A 218 21.15 -2.33 -3.96
C ILE A 218 21.75 -1.72 -2.70
N ARG A 219 23.06 -1.88 -2.55
CA ARG A 219 23.82 -1.38 -1.39
C ARG A 219 24.55 -0.11 -1.76
N GLY A 220 24.51 0.84 -0.85
CA GLY A 220 25.20 2.12 -0.95
C GLY A 220 26.00 2.45 0.29
N ASN A 221 26.66 3.60 0.25
CA ASN A 221 27.43 4.12 1.36
C ASN A 221 26.56 4.49 2.58
N ALA A 222 27.25 4.84 3.66
CA ALA A 222 26.67 5.14 4.97
C ALA A 222 25.79 6.39 5.04
N ASP A 223 25.47 7.08 3.95
CA ASP A 223 24.45 8.12 3.91
C ASP A 223 23.45 7.96 2.75
N GLY A 224 23.66 6.98 1.86
CA GLY A 224 22.80 6.71 0.71
C GLY A 224 23.00 7.67 -0.47
N SER A 225 24.07 8.48 -0.46
CA SER A 225 24.39 9.36 -1.59
C SER A 225 24.92 8.59 -2.81
N VAL A 226 25.59 7.45 -2.59
CA VAL A 226 26.16 6.63 -3.65
C VAL A 226 25.86 5.15 -3.45
N TYR A 227 25.21 4.56 -4.44
CA TYR A 227 24.92 3.13 -4.58
C TYR A 227 25.80 2.49 -5.64
N ASP A 228 26.26 1.28 -5.35
CA ASP A 228 27.24 0.54 -6.16
C ASP A 228 26.53 -0.51 -7.02
N THR A 229 26.59 -0.36 -8.35
CA THR A 229 25.92 -1.26 -9.29
C THR A 229 26.49 -2.68 -9.26
N SER A 230 27.75 -2.87 -8.81
CA SER A 230 28.31 -4.21 -8.60
C SER A 230 27.66 -4.94 -7.42
N LYS A 231 26.95 -4.21 -6.55
CA LYS A 231 26.22 -4.73 -5.38
C LYS A 231 24.71 -4.74 -5.58
N TRP A 232 24.26 -4.57 -6.82
CA TRP A 232 22.86 -4.69 -7.20
C TRP A 232 22.51 -6.16 -7.39
N PHE A 233 21.47 -6.61 -6.71
CA PHE A 233 20.92 -7.94 -6.90
C PHE A 233 19.45 -7.90 -7.31
N VAL A 234 19.07 -8.83 -8.18
CA VAL A 234 17.69 -9.09 -8.60
C VAL A 234 17.32 -10.49 -8.16
N PHE A 235 16.32 -10.63 -7.30
CA PHE A 235 15.82 -11.94 -6.93
C PHE A 235 15.09 -12.57 -8.13
N GLY A 236 15.64 -13.67 -8.64
CA GLY A 236 15.16 -14.35 -9.84
C GLY A 236 13.91 -15.19 -9.58
N GLY A 237 13.12 -15.45 -10.63
CA GLY A 237 11.97 -16.36 -10.61
C GLY A 237 10.70 -15.77 -9.98
N GLU A 238 10.79 -15.18 -8.79
CA GLU A 238 9.64 -14.67 -8.06
C GLU A 238 9.23 -13.24 -8.47
N ARG A 239 7.99 -12.88 -8.16
CA ARG A 239 7.43 -11.54 -8.39
C ARG A 239 6.87 -10.98 -7.09
N SER A 240 6.79 -9.66 -7.01
CA SER A 240 6.07 -8.95 -5.96
C SER A 240 5.01 -8.07 -6.58
N ILE A 241 3.77 -8.24 -6.11
CA ILE A 241 2.64 -7.43 -6.55
C ILE A 241 2.52 -6.11 -5.78
N TYR A 242 2.96 -6.13 -4.51
CA TYR A 242 3.07 -4.96 -3.63
C TYR A 242 4.53 -4.58 -3.40
N GLY A 243 4.77 -3.54 -2.60
CA GLY A 243 6.12 -3.09 -2.29
C GLY A 243 6.96 -4.17 -1.60
N THR A 244 8.27 -4.04 -1.73
CA THR A 244 9.24 -4.83 -0.97
C THR A 244 9.59 -4.08 0.31
N THR A 245 9.60 -4.79 1.44
CA THR A 245 10.10 -4.27 2.71
C THR A 245 11.44 -4.91 3.08
N GLY A 246 12.26 -4.20 3.84
CA GLY A 246 13.44 -4.76 4.44
C GLY A 246 13.88 -3.98 5.67
N HIS A 247 14.44 -4.69 6.64
CA HIS A 247 14.94 -4.10 7.88
C HIS A 247 16.11 -4.91 8.42
N GLY A 248 16.92 -4.28 9.27
CA GLY A 248 18.02 -4.92 9.96
C GLY A 248 19.11 -3.92 10.32
N TRP A 249 20.10 -4.41 11.06
CA TRP A 249 21.27 -3.67 11.54
C TRP A 249 22.34 -4.67 12.00
N ASN A 250 23.59 -4.21 12.09
CA ASN A 250 24.77 -5.05 12.33
C ASN A 250 24.96 -6.13 11.25
N ASN A 251 24.86 -5.74 9.98
CA ASN A 251 25.04 -6.60 8.82
C ASN A 251 24.04 -7.78 8.74
N ASP A 252 22.95 -7.72 9.50
CA ASP A 252 21.95 -8.78 9.58
C ASP A 252 20.58 -8.26 9.18
N TYR A 253 20.11 -8.69 8.01
CA TYR A 253 19.00 -8.09 7.27
C TYR A 253 17.97 -9.15 6.88
N ILE A 254 16.69 -8.76 6.89
CA ILE A 254 15.61 -9.52 6.25
C ILE A 254 14.91 -8.62 5.26
N MET A 255 14.57 -9.19 4.12
CA MET A 255 13.72 -8.60 3.10
C MET A 255 12.46 -9.46 2.95
N ALA A 256 11.30 -8.83 2.86
CA ALA A 256 10.02 -9.48 2.66
C ALA A 256 9.23 -8.87 1.50
N TRP A 257 8.49 -9.69 0.78
CA TRP A 257 7.63 -9.29 -0.33
C TRP A 257 6.40 -10.19 -0.43
N VAL A 258 5.50 -9.86 -1.35
CA VAL A 258 4.24 -10.60 -1.56
C VAL A 258 4.28 -11.29 -2.90
N ASP A 259 4.53 -12.60 -2.86
CA ASP A 259 4.53 -13.46 -4.03
C ASP A 259 3.09 -13.79 -4.46
N PRO A 260 2.67 -13.34 -5.65
CA PRO A 260 1.32 -13.56 -6.13
C PRO A 260 1.21 -14.86 -6.95
N LEU A 261 2.22 -15.74 -6.92
CA LEU A 261 2.16 -17.03 -7.62
C LEU A 261 0.87 -17.80 -7.25
N ASN A 262 0.14 -18.27 -8.27
CA ASN A 262 -1.17 -18.92 -8.14
C ASN A 262 -2.19 -18.09 -7.33
N ASP A 263 -2.04 -16.76 -7.38
CA ASP A 263 -2.82 -15.78 -6.62
C ASP A 263 -2.84 -16.02 -5.11
N ALA A 264 -1.81 -16.69 -4.56
CA ALA A 264 -1.74 -16.99 -3.14
C ALA A 264 -1.51 -15.75 -2.27
N MET A 265 -0.92 -14.67 -2.83
CA MET A 265 -0.55 -13.45 -2.09
C MET A 265 0.29 -13.76 -0.85
N GLN A 266 1.21 -14.71 -0.99
CA GLN A 266 1.98 -15.26 0.12
C GLN A 266 3.17 -14.37 0.44
N ILE A 267 3.43 -14.15 1.73
CA ILE A 267 4.64 -13.47 2.16
C ILE A 267 5.84 -14.40 1.97
N ARG A 268 6.85 -13.90 1.26
CA ARG A 268 8.15 -14.53 1.07
C ARG A 268 9.23 -13.69 1.73
N MET A 269 10.32 -14.34 2.15
CA MET A 269 11.42 -13.68 2.82
C MET A 269 12.77 -14.28 2.47
N VAL A 270 13.77 -13.42 2.41
CA VAL A 270 15.18 -13.81 2.43
C VAL A 270 15.91 -13.09 3.53
N LYS A 271 16.99 -13.70 4.01
CA LYS A 271 17.84 -13.20 5.07
C LYS A 271 19.29 -13.15 4.62
N SER A 272 19.99 -12.09 5.04
CA SER A 272 21.44 -11.97 4.94
C SER A 272 22.03 -11.77 6.33
N THR A 273 23.18 -12.39 6.59
CA THR A 273 23.94 -12.26 7.85
C THR A 273 25.33 -11.65 7.64
N ASP A 274 25.60 -11.14 6.43
CA ASP A 274 26.91 -10.67 5.98
C ASP A 274 26.84 -9.29 5.31
N GLY A 275 25.84 -8.49 5.68
CA GLY A 275 25.70 -7.12 5.21
C GLY A 275 25.15 -7.06 3.79
N GLY A 276 24.29 -8.02 3.43
CA GLY A 276 23.63 -8.11 2.15
C GLY A 276 24.51 -8.63 1.01
N VAL A 277 25.62 -9.31 1.31
CA VAL A 277 26.47 -9.96 0.30
C VAL A 277 25.81 -11.25 -0.18
N SER A 278 25.42 -12.11 0.76
CA SER A 278 24.76 -13.39 0.51
C SER A 278 23.36 -13.40 1.11
N TRP A 279 22.44 -14.09 0.44
CA TRP A 279 21.04 -14.15 0.85
C TRP A 279 20.53 -15.59 0.82
N PHE A 280 19.78 -15.95 1.84
CA PHE A 280 19.24 -17.28 2.06
C PHE A 280 17.72 -17.20 2.19
N GLY A 281 17.02 -18.17 1.63
CA GLY A 281 15.58 -18.31 1.85
C GLY A 281 15.30 -18.50 3.33
N VAL A 282 14.40 -17.68 3.87
CA VAL A 282 13.80 -17.91 5.18
C VAL A 282 12.58 -18.77 4.91
N GLY A 283 12.50 -19.95 5.52
CA GLY A 283 11.43 -20.92 5.24
C GLY A 283 10.05 -20.26 5.22
N ASN A 284 9.17 -20.73 4.32
CA ASN A 284 7.85 -20.15 4.12
C ASN A 284 7.12 -19.97 5.45
N VAL A 285 6.69 -18.74 5.74
CA VAL A 285 5.80 -18.49 6.87
C VAL A 285 4.43 -19.03 6.50
N ALA A 286 4.18 -20.28 6.91
CA ALA A 286 3.00 -21.03 6.49
C ALA A 286 1.71 -20.25 6.78
N GLY A 287 0.91 -20.07 5.73
CA GLY A 287 -0.37 -19.35 5.79
C GLY A 287 -0.29 -17.83 5.96
N ALA A 288 0.88 -17.21 5.86
CA ALA A 288 1.00 -15.75 5.90
C ALA A 288 0.63 -15.13 4.54
N THR A 289 -0.64 -14.83 4.35
CA THR A 289 -1.20 -14.14 3.17
C THR A 289 -1.60 -12.72 3.55
N THR A 290 -1.27 -11.76 2.69
CA THR A 290 -1.44 -10.33 3.02
C THR A 290 -2.07 -9.51 1.90
N ILE A 291 -2.70 -8.42 2.31
CA ILE A 291 -3.06 -7.30 1.44
C ILE A 291 -1.99 -6.21 1.60
N GLY A 292 -1.48 -5.69 0.49
CA GLY A 292 -0.44 -4.66 0.52
C GLY A 292 0.92 -5.13 1.04
N THR A 293 1.84 -4.16 1.20
CA THR A 293 3.22 -4.39 1.62
C THR A 293 3.29 -4.85 3.09
N PRO A 294 3.91 -6.01 3.41
CA PRO A 294 4.16 -6.42 4.79
C PRO A 294 5.27 -5.55 5.39
N ALA A 295 5.50 -5.68 6.70
CA ALA A 295 6.59 -5.01 7.39
C ALA A 295 7.40 -6.01 8.22
N VAL A 296 8.72 -5.99 8.06
CA VAL A 296 9.66 -6.78 8.87
C VAL A 296 10.48 -5.84 9.73
N HIS A 297 10.75 -6.23 10.97
CA HIS A 297 11.49 -5.42 11.94
C HIS A 297 12.47 -6.26 12.75
N LYS A 298 13.69 -5.76 12.92
CA LYS A 298 14.69 -6.32 13.83
C LYS A 298 14.60 -5.58 15.16
N LEU A 299 14.06 -6.24 16.18
CA LEU A 299 13.89 -5.67 17.50
C LEU A 299 15.18 -5.82 18.34
N THR A 300 15.73 -7.03 18.36
CA THR A 300 17.00 -7.37 19.02
C THR A 300 17.87 -8.22 18.07
N ASP A 301 19.04 -8.70 18.51
CA ASP A 301 19.85 -9.63 17.70
C ASP A 301 19.12 -10.94 17.36
N THR A 302 18.22 -11.39 18.25
CA THR A 302 17.49 -12.65 18.09
C THR A 302 16.01 -12.48 17.81
N VAL A 303 15.42 -11.31 18.11
CA VAL A 303 13.99 -11.07 17.98
C VAL A 303 13.68 -10.27 16.72
N TRP A 304 12.86 -10.87 15.86
CA TRP A 304 12.31 -10.24 14.66
C TRP A 304 10.78 -10.27 14.68
N ILE A 305 10.17 -9.24 14.13
CA ILE A 305 8.72 -9.10 14.02
C ILE A 305 8.35 -9.00 12.54
N LEU A 306 7.38 -9.81 12.12
CA LEU A 306 6.69 -9.69 10.85
C LEU A 306 5.29 -9.19 11.16
N ALA A 307 4.92 -8.01 10.67
CA ALA A 307 3.59 -7.45 10.75
C ALA A 307 2.98 -7.36 9.35
N TYR A 308 1.69 -7.67 9.22
CA TYR A 308 1.00 -7.61 7.94
C TYR A 308 -0.51 -7.46 8.11
N ALA A 309 -1.16 -7.02 7.03
CA ALA A 309 -2.60 -6.92 6.94
C ALA A 309 -3.14 -8.21 6.33
N LYS A 310 -3.79 -9.05 7.12
CA LYS A 310 -4.23 -10.40 6.72
C LYS A 310 -5.13 -10.36 5.47
N LEU A 311 -4.87 -11.25 4.51
CA LEU A 311 -5.84 -11.61 3.47
C LEU A 311 -6.51 -12.93 3.86
N ASP A 312 -7.82 -12.90 4.05
CA ASP A 312 -8.66 -14.04 4.38
C ASP A 312 -9.86 -14.12 3.42
N ARG A 313 -9.63 -14.78 2.28
CA ARG A 313 -10.66 -14.97 1.26
C ARG A 313 -11.83 -15.84 1.71
N ALA A 314 -11.65 -16.64 2.76
CA ALA A 314 -12.71 -17.49 3.30
C ALA A 314 -13.64 -16.71 4.25
N ASN A 315 -13.11 -15.69 4.93
CA ASN A 315 -13.86 -14.85 5.84
C ASN A 315 -13.44 -13.39 5.72
N SER A 316 -14.17 -12.63 4.91
CA SER A 316 -13.92 -11.20 4.68
C SER A 316 -14.04 -10.32 5.93
N ASN A 317 -14.55 -10.80 7.06
CA ASN A 317 -14.47 -10.06 8.33
C ASN A 317 -13.04 -9.98 8.89
N ASN A 318 -12.18 -10.91 8.49
CA ASN A 318 -10.76 -10.96 8.87
C ASN A 318 -9.86 -10.18 7.90
N ASP A 319 -10.34 -9.84 6.70
CA ASP A 319 -9.56 -9.09 5.71
C ASP A 319 -9.05 -7.75 6.26
N GLY A 320 -7.76 -7.52 6.18
CA GLY A 320 -7.09 -6.33 6.70
C GLY A 320 -6.93 -6.31 8.22
N GLN A 321 -7.22 -7.40 8.93
CA GLN A 321 -6.80 -7.50 10.33
C GLN A 321 -5.28 -7.40 10.41
N VAL A 322 -4.77 -6.50 11.25
CA VAL A 322 -3.33 -6.38 11.48
C VAL A 322 -2.91 -7.52 12.40
N VAL A 323 -2.03 -8.36 11.88
CA VAL A 323 -1.50 -9.54 12.56
C VAL A 323 0.02 -9.46 12.62
N THR A 324 0.60 -10.17 13.59
CA THR A 324 2.03 -10.26 13.79
C THR A 324 2.48 -11.71 13.91
N ARG A 325 3.74 -11.95 13.58
CA ARG A 325 4.49 -13.16 13.89
C ARG A 325 5.84 -12.76 14.43
N VAL A 326 6.30 -13.49 15.43
CA VAL A 326 7.60 -13.21 16.06
C VAL A 326 8.54 -14.37 15.81
N SER A 327 9.77 -14.05 15.44
CA SER A 327 10.88 -14.97 15.47
C SER A 327 11.78 -14.64 16.65
N THR A 328 12.21 -15.65 17.40
CA THR A 328 13.11 -15.52 18.55
C THR A 328 14.48 -16.15 18.30
N ASN A 329 14.74 -16.63 17.08
CA ASN A 329 15.99 -17.26 16.69
C ASN A 329 16.69 -16.53 15.55
N GLY A 330 16.60 -15.19 15.53
CA GLY A 330 17.25 -14.35 14.53
C GLY A 330 16.52 -14.32 13.19
N GLY A 331 15.23 -14.64 13.14
CA GLY A 331 14.43 -14.57 11.93
C GLY A 331 14.46 -15.82 11.05
N TRP A 332 15.01 -16.93 11.54
CA TRP A 332 15.05 -18.20 10.80
C TRP A 332 13.75 -19.00 10.89
N ASN A 333 13.13 -19.03 12.07
CA ASN A 333 11.84 -19.67 12.32
C ASN A 333 10.84 -18.65 12.83
N TRP A 334 9.59 -18.76 12.41
CA TRP A 334 8.54 -17.81 12.75
C TRP A 334 7.44 -18.48 13.55
N GLY A 335 7.03 -17.80 14.63
CA GLY A 335 5.93 -18.23 15.47
C GLY A 335 4.56 -18.19 14.77
N PRO A 336 3.50 -18.57 15.51
CA PRO A 336 2.14 -18.51 15.01
C PRO A 336 1.71 -17.07 14.71
N GLU A 337 0.69 -16.95 13.86
CA GLU A 337 0.02 -15.67 13.62
C GLU A 337 -0.75 -15.24 14.88
N VAL A 338 -0.55 -13.99 15.30
CA VAL A 338 -1.24 -13.38 16.44
C VAL A 338 -1.88 -12.07 15.99
N ALA A 339 -3.19 -11.96 16.13
CA ALA A 339 -3.89 -10.71 15.89
C ALA A 339 -3.53 -9.68 16.96
N VAL A 340 -3.23 -8.44 16.54
CA VAL A 340 -3.08 -7.35 17.50
C VAL A 340 -4.47 -7.02 18.07
N PRO A 341 -4.65 -6.95 19.40
CA PRO A 341 -5.96 -6.83 20.04
C PRO A 341 -6.52 -5.40 19.98
N VAL A 342 -6.59 -4.82 18.79
CA VAL A 342 -7.31 -3.57 18.51
C VAL A 342 -8.80 -3.84 18.27
N PRO A 343 -9.68 -2.84 18.47
CA PRO A 343 -11.09 -2.97 18.12
C PRO A 343 -11.31 -3.50 16.69
N ALA A 344 -12.26 -4.43 16.53
CA ALA A 344 -12.43 -5.22 15.31
C ALA A 344 -12.78 -4.42 14.05
N TYR A 345 -13.24 -3.17 14.19
CA TYR A 345 -13.50 -2.29 13.05
C TYR A 345 -12.22 -1.67 12.47
N TYR A 346 -11.10 -1.66 13.21
CA TYR A 346 -9.81 -1.27 12.64
C TYR A 346 -9.27 -2.36 11.73
N ARG A 347 -9.28 -2.05 10.44
CA ARG A 347 -8.81 -2.93 9.36
C ARG A 347 -7.97 -2.12 8.39
N ALA A 348 -6.78 -2.63 8.10
CA ALA A 348 -5.91 -2.05 7.11
C ALA A 348 -6.54 -2.13 5.71
N LEU A 349 -6.41 -1.05 4.93
CA LEU A 349 -6.86 -0.99 3.53
C LEU A 349 -5.72 -1.18 2.52
N ALA A 350 -4.49 -1.13 3.01
CA ALA A 350 -3.24 -1.34 2.29
C ALA A 350 -2.31 -2.20 3.16
N GLY A 351 -0.99 -2.03 3.01
CA GLY A 351 -0.01 -2.71 3.85
C GLY A 351 0.07 -2.15 5.26
N VAL A 352 1.16 -2.47 5.94
CA VAL A 352 1.53 -1.89 7.23
C VAL A 352 2.99 -1.43 7.22
N SER A 353 3.37 -0.64 8.21
CA SER A 353 4.76 -0.33 8.52
C SER A 353 5.03 -0.50 10.00
N ILE A 354 6.30 -0.67 10.36
CA ILE A 354 6.71 -0.92 11.73
C ILE A 354 7.99 -0.15 12.06
N THR A 355 8.11 0.30 13.29
CA THR A 355 9.38 0.80 13.84
C THR A 355 9.44 0.55 15.34
N SER A 356 10.63 0.69 15.94
CA SER A 356 10.77 0.59 17.39
C SER A 356 11.89 1.46 17.94
N SER A 357 11.78 1.78 19.23
CA SER A 357 12.87 2.27 20.06
C SER A 357 13.07 1.30 21.22
N GLY A 358 13.92 0.29 20.98
CA GLY A 358 14.10 -0.83 21.91
C GLY A 358 12.82 -1.65 22.11
N ASN A 359 12.80 -2.44 23.19
CA ASN A 359 11.69 -3.35 23.50
C ASN A 359 10.43 -2.62 24.00
N GLY A 360 10.59 -1.46 24.65
CA GLY A 360 9.49 -0.76 25.32
C GLY A 360 8.59 0.06 24.40
N PHE A 361 9.02 0.34 23.17
CA PHE A 361 8.29 1.24 22.27
C PHE A 361 8.30 0.69 20.84
N ILE A 362 7.25 -0.01 20.45
CA ILE A 362 7.05 -0.57 19.12
C ILE A 362 5.81 0.09 18.52
N ARG A 363 5.87 0.44 17.24
CA ARG A 363 4.75 1.06 16.52
C ARG A 363 4.44 0.33 15.24
N ILE A 364 3.15 0.05 15.00
CA ILE A 364 2.66 -0.49 13.72
C ILE A 364 1.68 0.51 13.11
N GLY A 365 2.03 1.06 11.94
CA GLY A 365 1.24 2.05 11.21
C GLY A 365 0.45 1.42 10.07
N PHE A 366 -0.80 1.87 9.87
CA PHE A 366 -1.66 1.40 8.79
C PHE A 366 -2.70 2.46 8.41
N SER A 367 -3.27 2.34 7.20
CA SER A 367 -4.43 3.13 6.79
C SER A 367 -5.73 2.33 6.90
N TRP A 368 -6.81 2.97 7.30
CA TRP A 368 -8.11 2.34 7.55
C TRP A 368 -9.26 3.24 7.04
N SER A 369 -10.49 2.72 6.96
CA SER A 369 -11.68 3.52 6.64
C SER A 369 -12.65 3.49 7.81
N ASP A 370 -13.32 4.61 8.02
CA ASP A 370 -14.34 4.78 9.05
C ASP A 370 -15.71 4.99 8.39
N ASP A 371 -16.72 4.27 8.87
CA ASP A 371 -18.10 4.41 8.42
C ASP A 371 -18.76 5.68 8.99
N ILE A 372 -18.44 6.05 10.23
CA ILE A 372 -19.01 7.20 10.96
C ILE A 372 -18.60 8.53 10.33
N LEU A 373 -17.30 8.71 10.07
CA LEU A 373 -16.73 9.93 9.53
C LEU A 373 -16.86 10.02 8.01
N HIS A 374 -17.44 8.98 7.38
CA HIS A 374 -17.57 8.87 5.93
C HIS A 374 -16.24 9.15 5.21
N SER A 375 -15.13 8.79 5.85
CA SER A 375 -13.77 9.04 5.36
C SER A 375 -13.08 7.73 5.09
N ALA A 376 -12.54 7.57 3.88
CA ALA A 376 -11.69 6.44 3.56
C ALA A 376 -10.22 6.84 3.78
N TYR A 377 -9.39 5.90 4.26
CA TYR A 377 -7.93 6.00 4.25
C TYR A 377 -7.26 6.80 5.38
N ARG A 378 -7.91 7.01 6.53
CA ARG A 378 -7.24 7.62 7.69
C ARG A 378 -6.07 6.79 8.20
N VAL A 379 -5.11 7.42 8.88
CA VAL A 379 -3.96 6.73 9.50
C VAL A 379 -4.24 6.37 10.95
N ARG A 380 -3.80 5.18 11.35
CA ARG A 380 -3.71 4.76 12.76
C ARG A 380 -2.34 4.17 13.03
N THR A 381 -1.91 4.26 14.29
CA THR A 381 -0.67 3.63 14.73
C THR A 381 -0.91 2.92 16.05
N MET A 382 -0.64 1.61 16.06
CA MET A 382 -0.70 0.79 17.27
C MET A 382 0.57 1.01 18.09
N LYS A 383 0.44 1.08 19.41
CA LYS A 383 1.55 1.02 20.37
C LYS A 383 1.65 -0.38 20.90
N LEU A 384 2.85 -0.92 20.90
CA LEU A 384 3.16 -2.21 21.50
C LEU A 384 4.49 -2.14 22.26
N HIS A 385 4.72 -3.13 23.10
CA HIS A 385 6.04 -3.45 23.65
C HIS A 385 6.30 -4.95 23.60
N TRP A 386 7.57 -5.32 23.78
CA TRP A 386 8.02 -6.69 23.94
C TRP A 386 8.34 -6.96 25.41
N ASP A 387 7.62 -7.90 26.01
CA ASP A 387 7.77 -8.25 27.44
C ASP A 387 8.87 -9.30 27.71
N GLY A 388 9.52 -9.82 26.66
CA GLY A 388 10.47 -10.93 26.73
C GLY A 388 9.96 -12.22 26.08
N ALA A 389 8.66 -12.36 25.89
CA ALA A 389 8.01 -13.54 25.32
C ALA A 389 6.91 -13.21 24.29
N ASN A 390 6.21 -12.09 24.47
CA ASN A 390 5.06 -11.70 23.68
C ASN A 390 5.14 -10.23 23.26
N LEU A 391 4.48 -9.92 22.14
CA LEU A 391 4.11 -8.55 21.81
C LEU A 391 2.83 -8.18 22.55
N VAL A 392 2.93 -7.16 23.39
CA VAL A 392 1.82 -6.66 24.21
C VAL A 392 1.33 -5.35 23.62
N TYR A 393 0.02 -5.21 23.48
CA TYR A 393 -0.62 -4.01 22.95
C TYR A 393 -0.87 -2.99 24.06
N ASP A 394 -0.44 -1.75 23.84
CA ASP A 394 -0.51 -0.67 24.82
C ASP A 394 -1.54 0.41 24.49
N GLY A 395 -2.03 0.44 23.24
CA GLY A 395 -3.00 1.44 22.80
C GLY A 395 -2.81 1.91 21.36
N LEU A 396 -3.45 3.03 21.03
CA LEU A 396 -3.39 3.67 19.71
C LEU A 396 -2.87 5.09 19.81
N LEU A 397 -2.07 5.51 18.84
CA LEU A 397 -1.90 6.92 18.47
C LEU A 397 -2.94 7.25 17.41
N TYR A 398 -3.66 8.33 17.65
CA TYR A 398 -4.62 8.87 16.71
C TYR A 398 -3.92 9.84 15.75
N GLY A 399 -4.33 9.75 14.49
CA GLY A 399 -3.96 10.70 13.44
C GLY A 399 -5.22 11.12 12.69
N THR A 400 -5.21 12.35 12.20
CA THR A 400 -6.24 12.87 11.28
C THR A 400 -5.81 12.78 9.83
N ASP A 401 -4.56 12.40 9.54
CA ASP A 401 -4.08 12.22 8.17
C ASP A 401 -4.80 11.09 7.47
N GLU A 402 -4.74 11.18 6.16
CA GLU A 402 -5.22 10.16 5.27
C GLU A 402 -4.12 9.78 4.26
N THR A 403 -4.04 8.50 3.94
CA THR A 403 -3.10 7.94 2.95
C THR A 403 -3.65 6.68 2.29
N ARG A 404 -3.52 6.66 0.96
CA ARG A 404 -4.03 5.58 0.11
C ARG A 404 -3.15 4.32 0.09
N THR A 405 -1.88 4.48 0.44
CA THR A 405 -0.98 3.36 0.75
C THR A 405 -0.66 3.37 2.25
N GLN A 406 0.04 2.38 2.77
CA GLN A 406 0.46 2.37 4.17
C GLN A 406 1.39 3.54 4.50
N PRO A 407 1.31 4.14 5.71
CA PRO A 407 2.31 5.11 6.14
C PRO A 407 3.69 4.45 6.21
N SER A 408 4.75 5.26 6.18
CA SER A 408 6.12 4.79 6.45
C SER A 408 6.55 5.25 7.84
N LEU A 409 7.24 4.38 8.58
CA LEU A 409 7.69 4.64 9.95
C LEU A 409 9.20 4.43 10.06
N ALA A 410 9.87 5.29 10.83
CA ALA A 410 11.28 5.13 11.17
C ALA A 410 11.57 5.64 12.58
N LYS A 411 12.72 5.24 13.14
CA LYS A 411 13.22 5.72 14.42
C LYS A 411 14.58 6.38 14.24
N SER A 412 14.71 7.57 14.81
CA SER A 412 15.96 8.34 14.93
C SER A 412 16.34 8.49 16.41
N LEU A 413 17.47 9.14 16.69
CA LEU A 413 17.84 9.53 18.05
C LEU A 413 16.76 10.42 18.71
N SER A 414 16.12 11.27 17.92
CA SER A 414 15.19 12.31 18.37
C SER A 414 13.73 11.85 18.48
N GLY A 415 13.47 10.55 18.27
CA GLY A 415 12.15 9.95 18.36
C GLY A 415 11.72 9.22 17.09
N MET A 416 10.40 9.02 16.98
CA MET A 416 9.78 8.28 15.89
C MET A 416 9.22 9.21 14.83
N HIS A 417 9.31 8.76 13.59
CA HIS A 417 8.93 9.49 12.39
C HIS A 417 7.85 8.73 11.66
N GLN A 418 6.89 9.46 11.13
CA GLN A 418 5.90 8.97 10.18
C GLN A 418 5.99 9.81 8.92
N ALA A 419 5.96 9.19 7.74
CA ALA A 419 5.58 9.88 6.53
C ALA A 419 4.34 9.26 5.90
N VAL A 420 3.57 10.12 5.25
CA VAL A 420 2.31 9.79 4.61
C VAL A 420 2.29 10.39 3.22
N ARG A 421 1.66 9.68 2.30
CA ARG A 421 1.20 10.25 1.04
C ARG A 421 -0.21 10.77 1.22
N GLY A 422 -0.41 12.07 1.10
CA GLY A 422 -1.73 12.68 1.22
C GLY A 422 -2.76 12.13 0.24
N THR A 423 -4.04 12.32 0.55
CA THR A 423 -5.19 11.90 -0.27
C THR A 423 -5.52 12.84 -1.43
N ASN A 424 -4.74 13.89 -1.69
CA ASN A 424 -4.93 14.65 -2.92
C ASN A 424 -4.38 13.88 -4.15
N PHE A 425 -4.85 14.25 -5.35
CA PHE A 425 -4.30 13.67 -6.59
C PHE A 425 -2.87 14.16 -6.86
N ALA A 426 -2.52 15.35 -6.36
CA ALA A 426 -1.17 15.89 -6.41
C ALA A 426 -0.14 14.95 -5.77
N GLY A 427 -0.55 14.16 -4.76
CA GLY A 427 0.31 13.15 -4.15
C GLY A 427 1.35 13.75 -3.22
N VAL A 428 0.99 14.83 -2.53
CA VAL A 428 1.88 15.55 -1.63
C VAL A 428 2.29 14.65 -0.47
N LEU A 429 3.57 14.69 -0.11
CA LEU A 429 4.16 13.89 0.94
C LEU A 429 4.41 14.73 2.19
N TYR A 430 3.99 14.26 3.36
CA TYR A 430 4.17 14.97 4.63
C TYR A 430 4.79 14.06 5.68
N SER A 431 5.49 14.64 6.65
CA SER A 431 6.02 13.91 7.80
C SER A 431 5.45 14.40 9.13
N ARG A 432 5.50 13.54 10.14
CA ARG A 432 5.19 13.84 11.54
C ARG A 432 6.22 13.19 12.44
N THR A 433 6.38 13.76 13.61
CA THR A 433 7.21 13.18 14.66
C THR A 433 6.45 12.99 15.94
N SER A 434 6.99 12.13 16.78
CA SER A 434 6.43 11.84 18.09
C SER A 434 7.56 11.30 18.99
N PRO A 435 7.64 11.76 20.25
CA PRO A 435 8.52 11.15 21.25
C PRO A 435 8.23 9.66 21.39
N ASN A 436 9.19 8.87 21.88
CA ASN A 436 9.03 7.42 22.00
C ASN A 436 7.79 7.03 22.83
N ASP A 437 7.60 7.70 23.96
CA ASP A 437 6.52 7.53 24.93
C ASP A 437 5.26 8.37 24.63
N GLY A 438 5.27 9.13 23.52
CA GLY A 438 4.17 10.00 23.12
C GLY A 438 2.83 9.25 22.96
N SER A 439 1.75 9.93 23.31
CA SER A 439 0.36 9.47 23.14
C SER A 439 -0.26 9.89 21.80
N GLU A 440 0.39 10.80 21.07
CA GLU A 440 -0.08 11.33 19.81
C GLU A 440 1.06 11.56 18.81
N TRP A 441 0.69 11.70 17.54
CA TRP A 441 1.56 12.25 16.52
C TRP A 441 1.49 13.77 16.60
N GLY A 442 2.64 14.44 16.46
CA GLY A 442 2.67 15.88 16.29
C GLY A 442 1.84 16.34 15.08
N THR A 443 1.66 17.64 14.97
CA THR A 443 1.05 18.26 13.79
C THR A 443 1.78 17.85 12.52
N ALA A 444 1.07 17.73 11.40
CA ALA A 444 1.68 17.52 10.10
C ALA A 444 2.77 18.58 9.88
N GLY A 445 4.01 18.13 9.71
CA GLY A 445 5.16 18.96 9.38
C GLY A 445 5.09 19.45 7.93
N PRO A 446 6.12 20.16 7.45
CA PRO A 446 6.13 20.65 6.09
C PRO A 446 6.15 19.51 5.08
N GLU A 447 5.74 19.86 3.87
CA GLU A 447 5.83 19.01 2.70
C GLU A 447 7.26 18.48 2.50
N ILE A 448 7.40 17.15 2.38
CA ILE A 448 8.63 16.47 2.00
C ILE A 448 8.90 16.69 0.50
N ALA A 449 7.87 16.47 -0.31
CA ALA A 449 7.90 16.61 -1.76
C ALA A 449 6.48 16.79 -2.36
N PRO A 450 6.36 17.47 -3.52
CA PRO A 450 5.07 17.91 -4.06
C PRO A 450 4.25 16.82 -4.75
N GLY A 451 4.86 15.70 -5.15
CA GLY A 451 4.11 14.67 -5.86
C GLY A 451 4.79 13.32 -5.95
N SER A 452 4.11 12.32 -5.36
CA SER A 452 4.40 10.91 -5.56
C SER A 452 3.10 10.09 -5.59
N LEU A 453 3.13 8.92 -6.24
CA LEU A 453 1.98 8.00 -6.27
C LEU A 453 1.95 7.01 -5.11
N VAL A 454 3.07 6.92 -4.40
CA VAL A 454 3.31 5.95 -3.33
C VAL A 454 3.77 6.71 -2.10
N THR A 455 3.71 6.06 -0.94
CA THR A 455 4.28 6.63 0.29
C THR A 455 5.81 6.53 0.21
N PRO A 456 6.54 7.59 0.60
CA PRO A 456 8.00 7.53 0.61
C PRO A 456 8.50 6.50 1.62
N SER A 457 9.68 5.94 1.38
CA SER A 457 10.39 5.25 2.45
C SER A 457 11.08 6.27 3.34
N VAL A 458 10.63 6.38 4.58
CA VAL A 458 11.39 7.08 5.62
C VAL A 458 12.41 6.11 6.20
N SER A 459 13.65 6.55 6.33
CA SER A 459 14.69 5.76 6.97
C SER A 459 15.58 6.63 7.82
N ALA A 460 16.04 6.06 8.93
CA ALA A 460 16.93 6.71 9.87
C ALA A 460 17.83 5.65 10.49
N HIS A 461 19.05 6.04 10.85
CA HIS A 461 19.87 5.23 11.73
C HIS A 461 19.47 5.55 13.17
N ARG A 462 19.31 4.53 14.01
CA ARG A 462 18.77 4.69 15.37
C ARG A 462 19.59 5.66 16.24
N ASP A 463 20.88 5.79 15.94
CA ASP A 463 21.84 6.61 16.69
C ASP A 463 22.08 7.99 16.07
N TYR A 464 21.41 8.31 14.95
CA TYR A 464 21.59 9.59 14.24
C TYR A 464 20.40 10.53 14.47
N SER A 465 20.67 11.83 14.41
CA SER A 465 19.68 12.90 14.54
C SER A 465 18.96 13.26 13.23
N PHE A 466 19.42 12.71 12.10
CA PHE A 466 18.86 13.00 10.78
C PHE A 466 18.08 11.82 10.20
N VAL A 467 17.16 12.16 9.31
CA VAL A 467 16.22 11.23 8.67
C VAL A 467 16.18 11.49 7.18
N PHE A 468 15.99 10.42 6.41
CA PHE A 468 15.85 10.47 4.96
C PHE A 468 14.46 10.05 4.53
N ALA A 469 14.00 10.62 3.42
CA ALA A 469 12.80 10.17 2.72
C ALA A 469 13.17 9.87 1.27
N HIS A 470 12.95 8.61 0.85
CA HIS A 470 13.10 8.16 -0.53
C HIS A 470 11.73 8.19 -1.19
N TYR A 471 11.58 8.94 -2.28
CA TYR A 471 10.30 9.12 -2.96
C TYR A 471 10.43 8.95 -4.47
N LEU A 472 9.29 8.72 -5.13
CA LEU A 472 9.22 8.52 -6.57
C LEU A 472 8.69 9.77 -7.28
N GLN A 473 9.29 10.14 -8.40
CA GLN A 473 8.82 11.22 -9.28
C GLN A 473 9.02 10.90 -10.76
#